data_AF-A0AAJ5B9R7-F1
#
_entry.id   AF-A0AAJ5B9R7-F1
#
_cell.length_a   1.000
_cell.length_b   1.000
_cell.length_c   1.000
_cell.angle_alpha   90.00
_cell.angle_beta   90.00
_cell.angle_gamma   90.00
#
_symmetry.space_group_name_H-M   'P 1'
#
loop_
_entity.id
_entity.type
_entity.pdbx_description
1 polymer ?
#
loop_
_entity_poly.entity_id
_entity_poly.type
_entity_poly.pdbx_seq_one_letter_code
_entity_poly.pdbx_strand_id
1 'polypeptide(L)'
;MHADNAALAAEYQQYLGEAERWFRHAKEATHAGVDTKSARGVATGYTGEPYGPLAVFNEWADRQFAKQLAPGYFDAANLSDRAAFDVWQADMVRDIRAHWSRKRASETRGKTHQVEFPPLPFLQASRLANSFIKALRVKCNKRPHVLEAIFANGHVVLDAPTLGVLRDLNTKLSEYNLLQSEDEVQQSYRSIQQRARDFCAEYGGSPLLFDVFARNKRPDLEGKDLDSRSPQVGRSRGRAHALIC
;
A
#
# COMPACT_ATOMS: atom_id res chain seq x y z
N MET A 1 6.91 0.38 27.68
CA MET A 1 6.02 -0.39 26.80
C MET A 1 5.26 -1.36 27.67
N HIS A 2 3.93 -1.40 27.54
CA HIS A 2 3.02 -2.11 28.45
C HIS A 2 2.97 -3.62 28.15
N ALA A 3 2.61 -4.42 29.15
CA ALA A 3 2.52 -5.88 29.10
C ALA A 3 1.69 -6.45 27.93
N ASP A 4 0.74 -5.68 27.38
CA ASP A 4 -0.08 -6.06 26.22
C ASP A 4 0.71 -6.22 24.92
N ASN A 5 1.88 -5.58 24.80
CA ASN A 5 2.76 -5.76 23.64
C ASN A 5 3.45 -7.13 23.65
N ALA A 6 3.63 -7.74 24.82
CA ALA A 6 4.41 -8.97 24.96
C ALA A 6 3.70 -10.18 24.35
N ALA A 7 2.38 -10.28 24.49
CA ALA A 7 1.59 -11.36 23.90
C ALA A 7 1.61 -11.29 22.37
N LEU A 8 1.35 -10.12 21.80
CA LEU A 8 1.37 -9.93 20.35
C LEU A 8 2.78 -10.10 19.76
N ALA A 9 3.82 -9.66 20.47
CA ALA A 9 5.21 -9.91 20.10
C ALA A 9 5.55 -11.40 20.12
N ALA A 10 5.12 -12.15 21.14
CA ALA A 10 5.35 -13.59 21.22
C ALA A 10 4.65 -14.34 20.08
N GLU A 11 3.40 -13.98 19.75
CA GLU A 11 2.69 -14.54 18.60
C GLU A 11 3.41 -14.24 17.28
N TYR A 12 3.86 -13.00 17.08
CA TYR A 12 4.64 -12.62 15.90
C TYR A 12 5.92 -13.45 15.78
N GLN A 13 6.67 -13.61 16.87
CA GLN A 13 7.90 -14.39 16.90
C GLN A 13 7.67 -15.88 16.56
N GLN A 14 6.58 -16.46 17.06
CA GLN A 14 6.18 -17.83 16.72
C GLN A 14 5.81 -17.96 15.23
N TYR A 15 5.24 -16.90 14.63
CA TYR A 15 4.81 -16.88 13.24
C TYR A 15 5.93 -16.54 12.24
N LEU A 16 7.08 -16.03 12.69
CA LEU A 16 8.17 -15.56 11.81
C LEU A 16 8.58 -16.59 10.73
N GLY A 17 8.70 -17.86 11.11
CA GLY A 17 9.08 -18.92 10.17
C GLY A 17 8.02 -19.16 9.08
N GLU A 18 6.74 -19.01 9.42
CA GLU A 18 5.64 -19.11 8.45
C GLU A 18 5.60 -17.88 7.54
N ALA A 19 5.76 -16.68 8.11
CA ALA A 19 5.82 -15.44 7.34
C ALA A 19 6.99 -15.44 6.34
N GLU A 20 8.18 -15.90 6.76
CA GLU A 20 9.35 -15.98 5.87
C GLU A 20 9.13 -17.01 4.77
N ARG A 21 8.60 -18.20 5.09
CA ARG A 21 8.26 -19.22 4.09
C ARG A 21 7.26 -18.68 3.08
N TRP A 22 6.23 -17.96 3.55
CA TRP A 22 5.27 -17.31 2.67
C TRP A 22 5.95 -16.26 1.78
N PHE A 23 6.78 -15.39 2.34
CA PHE A 23 7.46 -14.35 1.57
C PHE A 23 8.32 -14.91 0.46
N ARG A 24 9.10 -15.97 0.75
CA ARG A 24 10.04 -16.58 -0.19
C ARG A 24 9.38 -17.47 -1.25
N HIS A 25 8.25 -18.10 -0.93
CA HIS A 25 7.72 -19.19 -1.76
C HIS A 25 6.26 -19.04 -2.20
N ALA A 26 5.47 -18.16 -1.57
CA ALA A 26 4.09 -17.96 -1.99
C ALA A 26 4.03 -17.34 -3.38
N LYS A 27 3.13 -17.88 -4.21
CA LYS A 27 2.81 -17.28 -5.51
C LYS A 27 2.10 -15.95 -5.31
N GLU A 28 2.31 -15.00 -6.21
CA GLU A 28 1.52 -13.78 -6.27
C GLU A 28 0.27 -14.06 -7.09
N ALA A 29 -0.90 -14.03 -6.44
CA ALA A 29 -2.19 -14.33 -7.08
C ALA A 29 -2.71 -13.15 -7.92
N THR A 30 -2.24 -11.94 -7.60
CA THR A 30 -2.56 -10.73 -8.35
C THR A 30 -1.50 -10.47 -9.44
N HIS A 31 -1.76 -9.51 -10.32
CA HIS A 31 -0.77 -9.14 -11.34
C HIS A 31 0.49 -8.51 -10.74
N ALA A 32 0.30 -7.60 -9.76
CA ALA A 32 1.36 -6.76 -9.20
C ALA A 32 1.17 -6.43 -7.70
N GLY A 33 0.56 -7.33 -6.92
CA GLY A 33 0.37 -7.19 -5.47
C GLY A 33 -0.90 -6.45 -5.04
N VAL A 34 -1.79 -6.12 -5.99
CA VAL A 34 -3.04 -5.37 -5.76
C VAL A 34 -4.19 -6.06 -6.48
N ASP A 35 -5.27 -6.32 -5.76
CA ASP A 35 -6.51 -6.87 -6.29
C ASP A 35 -7.57 -5.76 -6.51
N THR A 36 -8.72 -6.12 -7.08
CA THR A 36 -9.80 -5.17 -7.34
C THR A 36 -10.31 -4.50 -6.07
N LYS A 37 -10.34 -5.21 -4.93
CA LYS A 37 -10.80 -4.64 -3.65
C LYS A 37 -9.81 -3.61 -3.12
N SER A 38 -8.52 -3.90 -3.20
CA SER A 38 -7.44 -3.00 -2.77
C SER A 38 -7.26 -1.80 -3.71
N ALA A 39 -7.69 -1.92 -4.97
CA ALA A 39 -7.74 -0.80 -5.91
C ALA A 39 -8.96 0.12 -5.69
N ARG A 40 -10.04 -0.37 -5.04
CA ARG A 40 -11.29 0.40 -4.81
C ARG A 40 -11.14 1.56 -3.82
N GLY A 41 -10.16 1.52 -2.91
CA GLY A 41 -9.86 2.65 -2.01
C GLY A 41 -9.34 3.91 -2.71
N VAL A 42 -9.21 3.86 -4.05
CA VAL A 42 -8.87 4.99 -4.93
C VAL A 42 -10.06 5.43 -5.80
N ALA A 43 -11.23 4.78 -5.63
CA ALA A 43 -12.36 4.87 -6.54
C ALA A 43 -13.46 5.82 -6.05
N THR A 44 -13.24 7.12 -6.20
CA THR A 44 -14.34 8.00 -6.63
C THR A 44 -14.25 8.13 -8.15
N GLY A 45 -14.69 7.12 -8.91
CA GLY A 45 -14.56 7.12 -10.37
C GLY A 45 -15.02 5.83 -11.08
N TYR A 46 -14.80 5.74 -12.40
CA TYR A 46 -15.14 4.59 -13.25
C TYR A 46 -14.45 3.31 -12.75
N THR A 47 -15.21 2.24 -12.53
CA THR A 47 -14.71 0.99 -11.91
C THR A 47 -14.50 -0.16 -12.89
N GLY A 48 -14.79 0.06 -14.18
CA GLY A 48 -14.69 -0.96 -15.23
C GLY A 48 -13.35 -0.96 -15.95
N GLU A 49 -12.99 -2.11 -16.52
CA GLU A 49 -12.00 -2.18 -17.60
C GLU A 49 -12.49 -1.38 -18.83
N PRO A 50 -11.60 -0.84 -19.68
CA PRO A 50 -10.14 -0.90 -19.59
C PRO A 50 -9.51 0.28 -18.80
N TYR A 51 -10.33 1.10 -18.13
CA TYR A 51 -9.89 2.40 -17.63
C TYR A 51 -9.96 2.55 -16.11
N GLY A 52 -10.40 1.53 -15.37
CA GLY A 52 -10.56 1.57 -13.92
C GLY A 52 -9.24 1.66 -13.13
N PRO A 53 -9.31 1.93 -11.81
CA PRO A 53 -8.13 2.07 -10.93
C PRO A 53 -7.13 0.92 -11.03
N LEU A 54 -7.62 -0.31 -11.12
CA LEU A 54 -6.77 -1.50 -11.21
C LEU A 54 -6.07 -1.60 -12.57
N ALA A 55 -6.76 -1.27 -13.67
CA ALA A 55 -6.18 -1.27 -15.01
C ALA A 55 -5.06 -0.23 -15.13
N VAL A 56 -5.30 0.99 -14.62
CA VAL A 56 -4.28 2.07 -14.57
C VAL A 56 -3.08 1.66 -13.74
N PHE A 57 -3.31 1.03 -12.58
CA PHE A 57 -2.22 0.49 -11.76
C PHE A 57 -1.44 -0.61 -12.48
N ASN A 58 -2.12 -1.56 -13.11
CA ASN A 58 -1.47 -2.67 -13.82
C ASN A 58 -0.64 -2.17 -15.01
N GLU A 59 -1.13 -1.18 -15.76
CA GLU A 59 -0.35 -0.54 -16.83
C GLU A 59 0.93 0.12 -16.29
N TRP A 60 0.83 0.84 -15.18
CA TRP A 60 2.00 1.39 -14.50
C TRP A 60 2.96 0.28 -14.03
N ALA A 61 2.43 -0.79 -13.43
CA ALA A 61 3.20 -1.91 -12.94
C ALA A 61 3.93 -2.66 -14.07
N ASP A 62 3.33 -2.83 -15.24
CA ASP A 62 3.98 -3.44 -16.41
C ASP A 62 5.19 -2.63 -16.87
N ARG A 63 5.03 -1.29 -16.92
CA ARG A 63 6.15 -0.40 -17.24
C ARG A 63 7.26 -0.51 -16.19
N GLN A 64 6.91 -0.61 -14.92
CA GLN A 64 7.89 -0.78 -13.86
C GLN A 64 8.54 -2.16 -13.92
N PHE A 65 7.81 -3.26 -14.14
CA PHE A 65 8.42 -4.58 -14.34
C PHE A 65 9.40 -4.56 -15.50
N ALA A 66 9.02 -4.00 -16.66
CA ALA A 66 9.93 -3.86 -17.80
C ALA A 66 11.20 -3.07 -17.42
N LYS A 67 11.06 -1.98 -16.65
CA LYS A 67 12.17 -1.16 -16.17
C LYS A 67 13.06 -1.92 -15.18
N GLN A 68 12.49 -2.46 -14.11
CA GLN A 68 13.23 -3.11 -13.02
C GLN A 68 13.85 -4.44 -13.42
N LEU A 69 13.25 -5.15 -14.39
CA LEU A 69 13.77 -6.40 -14.91
C LEU A 69 14.75 -6.21 -16.09
N ALA A 70 14.88 -4.99 -16.62
CA ALA A 70 15.86 -4.70 -17.65
C ALA A 70 17.29 -4.92 -17.13
N PRO A 71 18.19 -5.54 -17.93
CA PRO A 71 19.58 -5.72 -17.56
C PRO A 71 20.25 -4.39 -17.17
N GLY A 72 20.93 -4.38 -16.03
CA GLY A 72 21.69 -3.21 -15.56
C GLY A 72 20.87 -2.05 -14.98
N TYR A 73 19.54 -2.09 -15.06
CA TYR A 73 18.71 -0.99 -14.54
C TYR A 73 18.56 -1.05 -13.01
N PHE A 74 18.27 -2.24 -12.49
CA PHE A 74 18.00 -2.44 -11.07
C PHE A 74 19.17 -3.20 -10.44
N ASP A 75 20.09 -2.52 -9.77
CA ASP A 75 21.19 -3.16 -9.04
C ASP A 75 20.89 -3.11 -7.54
N ALA A 76 20.91 -4.26 -6.86
CA ALA A 76 20.70 -4.29 -5.42
C ALA A 76 21.84 -3.62 -4.64
N ALA A 77 23.03 -3.46 -5.24
CA ALA A 77 24.09 -2.65 -4.65
C ALA A 77 23.63 -1.19 -4.44
N ASN A 78 22.73 -0.69 -5.29
CA ASN A 78 22.14 0.64 -5.14
C ASN A 78 21.03 0.71 -4.09
N LEU A 79 20.68 -0.43 -3.47
CA LEU A 79 19.71 -0.53 -2.38
C LEU A 79 20.36 -1.19 -1.14
N SER A 80 21.69 -1.08 -1.03
CA SER A 80 22.49 -1.73 0.00
C SER A 80 22.15 -1.28 1.42
N ASP A 81 21.53 -0.11 1.55
CA ASP A 81 21.07 0.43 2.82
C ASP A 81 19.66 1.03 2.74
N ARG A 82 19.13 1.31 3.92
CA ARG A 82 17.78 1.83 4.11
C ARG A 82 17.58 3.19 3.46
N ALA A 83 18.57 4.08 3.53
CA ALA A 83 18.41 5.43 2.99
C ALA A 83 18.28 5.38 1.47
N ALA A 84 19.07 4.54 0.81
CA ALA A 84 18.96 4.30 -0.62
C ALA A 84 17.61 3.67 -1.00
N PHE A 85 17.11 2.74 -0.18
CA PHE A 85 15.78 2.16 -0.38
C PHE A 85 14.65 3.17 -0.22
N ASP A 86 14.71 4.04 0.79
CA ASP A 86 13.72 5.10 1.03
C ASP A 86 13.64 6.06 -0.16
N VAL A 87 14.78 6.43 -0.75
CA VAL A 87 14.84 7.26 -1.97
C VAL A 87 14.17 6.54 -3.14
N TRP A 88 14.51 5.26 -3.36
CA TRP A 88 13.90 4.48 -4.43
C TRP A 88 12.39 4.29 -4.25
N GLN A 89 11.92 4.08 -3.01
CA GLN A 89 10.50 3.97 -2.69
C GLN A 89 9.78 5.30 -2.95
N ALA A 90 10.36 6.43 -2.54
CA ALA A 90 9.81 7.75 -2.81
C ALA A 90 9.72 8.04 -4.32
N ASP A 91 10.69 7.58 -5.11
CA ASP A 91 10.67 7.66 -6.57
C ASP A 91 9.52 6.83 -7.18
N MET A 92 9.27 5.62 -6.68
CA MET A 92 8.12 4.81 -7.10
C MET A 92 6.79 5.50 -6.79
N VAL A 93 6.66 6.11 -5.61
CA VAL A 93 5.46 6.88 -5.19
C VAL A 93 5.23 8.09 -6.09
N ARG A 94 6.30 8.83 -6.41
CA ARG A 94 6.23 9.96 -7.33
C ARG A 94 5.82 9.52 -8.74
N ASP A 95 6.41 8.44 -9.24
CA ASP A 95 6.16 7.93 -10.59
C ASP A 95 4.72 7.44 -10.77
N ILE A 96 4.16 6.70 -9.80
CA ILE A 96 2.76 6.25 -9.87
C ILE A 96 1.79 7.43 -9.84
N ARG A 97 2.03 8.45 -9.00
CA ARG A 97 1.19 9.67 -8.99
C ARG A 97 1.27 10.42 -10.32
N ALA A 98 2.45 10.51 -10.93
CA ALA A 98 2.62 11.13 -12.24
C ALA A 98 1.95 10.32 -13.36
N HIS A 99 2.02 8.98 -13.31
CA HIS A 99 1.30 8.11 -14.24
C HIS A 99 -0.22 8.30 -14.10
N TRP A 100 -0.73 8.28 -12.87
CA TRP A 100 -2.14 8.49 -12.54
C TRP A 100 -2.68 9.81 -13.08
N SER A 101 -1.97 10.92 -12.83
CA SER A 101 -2.36 12.25 -13.30
C SER A 101 -2.36 12.38 -14.83
N ARG A 102 -1.45 11.70 -15.54
CA ARG A 102 -1.44 11.69 -17.01
C ARG A 102 -2.63 10.95 -17.59
N LYS A 103 -3.02 9.83 -16.95
CA LYS A 103 -4.20 9.05 -17.39
C LYS A 103 -5.49 9.83 -17.20
N ARG A 104 -5.61 10.58 -16.09
CA ARG A 104 -6.71 11.56 -15.88
C ARG A 104 -6.85 12.57 -17.03
N ALA A 105 -5.74 12.99 -17.65
CA ALA A 105 -5.73 14.05 -18.66
C ALA A 105 -5.90 13.58 -20.12
N SER A 106 -5.82 12.27 -20.40
CA SER A 106 -5.54 11.76 -21.76
C SER A 106 -6.77 11.43 -22.63
N GLU A 107 -8.01 11.66 -22.20
CA GLU A 107 -9.22 11.21 -22.94
C GLU A 107 -10.16 12.34 -23.41
N THR A 108 -9.60 13.38 -24.05
CA THR A 108 -10.39 14.45 -24.71
C THR A 108 -10.48 14.34 -26.23
N ARG A 109 -10.16 13.18 -26.83
CA ARG A 109 -10.29 12.98 -28.29
C ARG A 109 -11.06 11.71 -28.64
N GLY A 110 -12.39 11.86 -28.67
CA GLY A 110 -13.21 11.20 -29.69
C GLY A 110 -14.18 10.11 -29.25
N LYS A 111 -14.11 9.54 -28.03
CA LYS A 111 -15.13 8.62 -27.51
C LYS A 111 -15.38 8.80 -26.01
N THR A 112 -16.65 8.69 -25.66
CA THR A 112 -17.40 9.27 -24.53
C THR A 112 -17.14 8.61 -23.16
N HIS A 113 -15.91 8.55 -22.67
CA HIS A 113 -15.68 8.25 -21.26
C HIS A 113 -14.62 9.19 -20.70
N GLN A 114 -15.04 10.29 -20.05
CA GLN A 114 -14.13 11.02 -19.17
C GLN A 114 -13.93 10.16 -17.92
N VAL A 115 -12.87 9.37 -17.90
CA VAL A 115 -12.46 8.72 -16.65
C VAL A 115 -11.68 9.72 -15.81
N GLU A 116 -12.43 10.58 -15.11
CA GLU A 116 -11.84 11.48 -14.14
C GLU A 116 -11.63 10.74 -12.83
N PHE A 117 -10.39 10.42 -12.52
CA PHE A 117 -9.98 9.99 -11.18
C PHE A 117 -9.64 11.21 -10.32
N PRO A 118 -9.92 11.16 -9.01
CA PRO A 118 -9.32 12.13 -8.09
C PRO A 118 -7.79 12.04 -8.17
N PRO A 119 -7.07 13.13 -7.82
CA PRO A 119 -5.64 13.04 -7.58
C PRO A 119 -5.33 11.90 -6.61
N LEU A 120 -4.34 11.07 -6.94
CA LEU A 120 -3.94 9.95 -6.10
C LEU A 120 -3.29 10.48 -4.81
N PRO A 121 -3.92 10.30 -3.63
CA PRO A 121 -3.36 10.78 -2.37
C PRO A 121 -2.05 10.07 -2.03
N PHE A 122 -1.15 10.74 -1.29
CA PHE A 122 0.17 10.20 -0.96
C PHE A 122 0.12 8.81 -0.31
N LEU A 123 -0.81 8.60 0.64
CA LEU A 123 -0.93 7.32 1.33
C LEU A 123 -1.35 6.18 0.39
N GLN A 124 -2.28 6.46 -0.53
CA GLN A 124 -2.73 5.49 -1.52
C GLN A 124 -1.62 5.18 -2.54
N ALA A 125 -0.88 6.21 -3.00
CA ALA A 125 0.29 6.03 -3.84
C ALA A 125 1.37 5.17 -3.16
N SER A 126 1.63 5.44 -1.88
CA SER A 126 2.56 4.65 -1.05
C SER A 126 2.13 3.21 -0.90
N ARG A 127 0.82 2.96 -0.68
CA ARG A 127 0.27 1.60 -0.61
C ARG A 127 0.46 0.85 -1.92
N LEU A 128 0.10 1.44 -3.05
CA LEU A 128 0.25 0.83 -4.38
C LEU A 128 1.72 0.55 -4.72
N ALA A 129 2.61 1.51 -4.44
CA ALA A 129 4.04 1.35 -4.65
C ALA A 129 4.63 0.22 -3.77
N ASN A 130 4.29 0.19 -2.48
CA ASN A 130 4.79 -0.85 -1.57
C ASN A 130 4.25 -2.23 -1.92
N SER A 131 2.99 -2.34 -2.37
CA SER A 131 2.42 -3.59 -2.87
C SER A 131 3.17 -4.09 -4.10
N PHE A 132 3.49 -3.21 -5.06
CA PHE A 132 4.30 -3.55 -6.23
C PHE A 132 5.71 -4.01 -5.83
N ILE A 133 6.37 -3.27 -4.93
CA ILE A 133 7.71 -3.62 -4.43
C ILE A 133 7.68 -5.00 -3.77
N LYS A 134 6.67 -5.30 -2.96
CA LYS A 134 6.47 -6.64 -2.39
C LYS A 134 6.23 -7.69 -3.48
N ALA A 135 5.49 -7.37 -4.55
CA ALA A 135 5.23 -8.28 -5.67
C ALA A 135 6.48 -8.58 -6.52
N LEU A 136 7.48 -7.69 -6.55
CA LEU A 136 8.77 -7.96 -7.19
C LEU A 136 9.44 -9.21 -6.62
N ARG A 137 9.13 -9.62 -5.38
CA ARG A 137 9.69 -10.86 -4.80
C ARG A 137 9.45 -12.10 -5.68
N VAL A 138 8.31 -12.14 -6.38
CA VAL A 138 7.94 -13.27 -7.24
C VAL A 138 8.53 -13.12 -8.63
N LYS A 139 8.55 -11.90 -9.17
CA LYS A 139 9.03 -11.62 -10.53
C LYS A 139 10.57 -11.56 -10.62
N CYS A 140 11.24 -11.22 -9.53
CA CYS A 140 12.70 -11.20 -9.39
C CYS A 140 13.25 -12.48 -8.76
N ASN A 141 12.53 -13.61 -8.83
CA ASN A 141 12.97 -14.87 -8.19
C ASN A 141 14.35 -15.38 -8.67
N LYS A 142 14.78 -15.01 -9.88
CA LYS A 142 16.13 -15.29 -10.42
C LYS A 142 17.20 -14.30 -9.98
N ARG A 143 16.87 -13.32 -9.14
CA ARG A 143 17.74 -12.22 -8.70
C ARG A 143 17.80 -12.17 -7.17
N PRO A 144 18.48 -13.12 -6.50
CA PRO A 144 18.42 -13.26 -5.04
C PRO A 144 18.85 -11.98 -4.30
N HIS A 145 19.85 -11.24 -4.80
CA HIS A 145 20.29 -9.97 -4.21
C HIS A 145 19.18 -8.91 -4.14
N VAL A 146 18.32 -8.85 -5.15
CA VAL A 146 17.14 -7.96 -5.18
C VAL A 146 16.14 -8.37 -4.10
N LEU A 147 15.90 -9.67 -3.98
CA LEU A 147 14.97 -10.22 -2.99
C LEU A 147 15.44 -9.90 -1.58
N GLU A 148 16.73 -10.08 -1.30
CA GLU A 148 17.30 -9.79 0.01
C GLU A 148 17.26 -8.29 0.33
N ALA A 149 17.53 -7.42 -0.65
CA ALA A 149 17.40 -5.97 -0.45
C ALA A 149 15.95 -5.56 -0.14
N ILE A 150 14.98 -6.10 -0.87
CA ILE A 150 13.54 -5.88 -0.60
C ILE A 150 13.16 -6.46 0.76
N PHE A 151 13.61 -7.66 1.08
CA PHE A 151 13.34 -8.34 2.34
C PHE A 151 13.85 -7.52 3.53
N ALA A 152 15.08 -6.99 3.46
CA ALA A 152 15.72 -6.27 4.55
C ALA A 152 15.20 -4.83 4.71
N ASN A 153 14.98 -4.12 3.60
CA ASN A 153 14.72 -2.68 3.61
C ASN A 153 13.29 -2.29 3.21
N GLY A 154 12.47 -3.24 2.77
CA GLY A 154 11.09 -3.01 2.36
C GLY A 154 10.23 -2.35 3.42
N HIS A 155 9.34 -1.46 2.97
CA HIS A 155 8.30 -0.87 3.81
C HIS A 155 7.14 -1.83 4.04
N VAL A 156 6.47 -1.73 5.18
CA VAL A 156 5.15 -2.37 5.35
C VAL A 156 4.16 -1.78 4.33
N VAL A 157 3.24 -2.61 3.84
CA VAL A 157 2.08 -2.13 3.10
C VAL A 157 1.06 -1.66 4.13
N LEU A 158 0.79 -0.35 4.16
CA LEU A 158 -0.19 0.22 5.10
C LEU A 158 -1.62 -0.03 4.60
N ASP A 159 -2.07 -1.27 4.72
CA ASP A 159 -3.45 -1.69 4.55
C ASP A 159 -4.16 -1.82 5.91
N ALA A 160 -5.48 -2.08 5.88
CA ALA A 160 -6.28 -2.14 7.10
C ALA A 160 -5.80 -3.22 8.10
N PRO A 161 -5.43 -4.45 7.67
CA PRO A 161 -4.81 -5.43 8.56
C PRO A 161 -3.54 -4.92 9.25
N THR A 162 -2.58 -4.38 8.48
CA THR A 162 -1.32 -3.86 9.01
C THR A 162 -1.52 -2.71 9.99
N LEU A 163 -2.37 -1.74 9.66
CA LEU A 163 -2.70 -0.65 10.59
C LEU A 163 -3.46 -1.15 11.82
N GLY A 164 -4.31 -2.18 11.68
CA GLY A 164 -5.02 -2.81 12.79
C GLY A 164 -4.04 -3.34 13.84
N VAL A 165 -3.08 -4.15 13.42
CA VAL A 165 -2.05 -4.69 14.33
C VAL A 165 -1.14 -3.60 14.90
N LEU A 166 -0.75 -2.60 14.10
CA LEU A 166 0.06 -1.48 14.60
C LEU A 166 -0.68 -0.63 15.64
N ARG A 167 -2.01 -0.50 15.54
CA ARG A 167 -2.85 0.15 16.56
C ARG A 167 -2.95 -0.68 17.83
N ASP A 168 -3.02 -2.00 17.70
CA ASP A 168 -2.99 -2.91 18.85
C ASP A 168 -1.64 -2.77 19.61
N LEU A 169 -0.52 -2.58 18.89
CA LEU A 169 0.83 -2.34 19.48
C LEU A 169 1.04 -0.93 20.03
N ASN A 170 0.29 0.05 19.54
CA ASN A 170 0.41 1.44 19.92
C ASN A 170 -0.92 2.17 19.74
N THR A 171 -1.66 2.33 20.84
CA THR A 171 -2.94 3.05 20.85
C THR A 171 -2.80 4.54 20.52
N LYS A 172 -1.58 5.08 20.50
CA LYS A 172 -1.27 6.46 20.10
C LYS A 172 -0.73 6.57 18.67
N LEU A 173 -0.90 5.53 17.83
CA LEU A 173 -0.51 5.60 16.42
C LEU A 173 -1.22 6.78 15.74
N SER A 174 -0.49 7.58 14.98
CA SER A 174 -1.07 8.70 14.23
C SER A 174 -2.20 8.20 13.32
N GLU A 175 -3.38 8.82 13.45
CA GLU A 175 -4.49 8.54 12.54
C GLU A 175 -4.34 9.34 11.25
N TYR A 176 -4.71 8.72 10.14
CA TYR A 176 -4.93 9.42 8.89
C TYR A 176 -6.33 10.00 8.91
N ASN A 177 -6.45 11.30 8.60
CA ASN A 177 -7.75 11.92 8.39
C ASN A 177 -7.72 12.88 7.21
N LEU A 178 -8.90 13.14 6.64
CA LEU A 178 -9.08 13.95 5.44
C LEU A 178 -8.75 15.44 5.62
N LEU A 179 -8.50 15.90 6.85
CA LEU A 179 -8.19 17.30 7.16
C LEU A 179 -6.68 17.57 7.24
N GLN A 180 -5.85 16.52 7.23
CA GLN A 180 -4.40 16.66 7.26
C GLN A 180 -3.87 17.21 5.93
N SER A 181 -2.91 18.12 6.04
CA SER A 181 -2.06 18.52 4.92
C SER A 181 -1.22 17.34 4.42
N GLU A 182 -0.74 17.42 3.18
CA GLU A 182 0.08 16.35 2.61
C GLU A 182 1.36 16.10 3.43
N ASP A 183 1.97 17.16 3.97
CA ASP A 183 3.17 17.06 4.81
C ASP A 183 2.91 16.32 6.12
N GLU A 184 1.76 16.56 6.77
CA GLU A 184 1.35 15.84 7.98
C GLU A 184 1.09 14.35 7.70
N VAL A 185 0.49 14.04 6.55
CA VAL A 185 0.28 12.64 6.11
C VAL A 185 1.63 11.96 5.86
N GLN A 186 2.58 12.63 5.19
CA GLN A 186 3.93 12.10 4.96
C GLN A 186 4.70 11.91 6.26
N GLN A 187 4.58 12.82 7.22
CA GLN A 187 5.19 12.67 8.55
C GLN A 187 4.60 11.48 9.31
N SER A 188 3.27 11.34 9.31
CA SER A 188 2.56 10.22 9.92
C SER A 188 2.97 8.89 9.28
N TYR A 189 3.04 8.84 7.95
CA TYR A 189 3.54 7.68 7.22
C TYR A 189 4.96 7.28 7.65
N ARG A 190 5.90 8.22 7.70
CA ARG A 190 7.28 7.95 8.13
C ARG A 190 7.34 7.44 9.57
N SER A 191 6.55 8.03 10.46
CA SER A 191 6.45 7.60 11.87
C SER A 191 5.93 6.15 11.98
N ILE A 192 4.89 5.80 11.22
CA ILE A 192 4.31 4.45 11.21
C ILE A 192 5.30 3.42 10.64
N GLN A 193 5.98 3.75 9.53
CA GLN A 193 7.03 2.89 8.98
C GLN A 193 8.17 2.70 9.99
N GLN A 194 8.59 3.76 10.68
CA GLN A 194 9.62 3.65 11.72
C GLN A 194 9.18 2.76 12.87
N ARG A 195 7.92 2.88 13.32
CA ARG A 195 7.39 2.03 14.39
C ARG A 195 7.39 0.55 14.02
N ALA A 196 7.00 0.20 12.80
CA ALA A 196 7.06 -1.18 12.31
C ALA A 196 8.51 -1.69 12.29
N ARG A 197 9.47 -0.84 11.89
CA ARG A 197 10.90 -1.17 11.90
C ARG A 197 11.45 -1.38 13.30
N ASP A 198 11.13 -0.50 14.23
CA ASP A 198 11.57 -0.63 15.63
C ASP A 198 11.06 -1.94 16.24
N PHE A 199 9.79 -2.28 15.98
CA PHE A 199 9.21 -3.55 16.40
C PHE A 199 9.96 -4.75 15.80
N CYS A 200 10.25 -4.73 14.50
CA CYS A 200 11.01 -5.83 13.87
C CYS A 200 12.47 -5.88 14.34
N ALA A 201 13.08 -4.74 14.69
CA ALA A 201 14.43 -4.72 15.25
C ALA A 201 14.49 -5.33 16.66
N GLU A 202 13.44 -5.15 17.46
CA GLU A 202 13.32 -5.71 18.81
C GLU A 202 12.97 -7.20 18.79
N TYR A 203 12.03 -7.61 17.94
CA TYR A 203 11.47 -8.97 17.96
C TYR A 203 11.92 -9.87 16.79
N GLY A 204 12.70 -9.34 15.86
CA GLY A 204 13.22 -10.06 14.69
C GLY A 204 12.37 -9.94 13.42
N GLY A 205 12.90 -10.47 12.32
CA GLY A 205 12.25 -10.44 11.00
C GLY A 205 12.42 -9.09 10.28
N SER A 206 11.49 -8.79 9.37
CA SER A 206 11.50 -7.56 8.59
C SER A 206 10.11 -6.93 8.48
N PRO A 207 10.00 -5.65 8.10
CA PRO A 207 8.69 -5.01 7.97
C PRO A 207 7.77 -5.75 6.98
N LEU A 208 8.31 -6.39 5.94
CA LEU A 208 7.49 -7.19 5.02
C LEU A 208 6.95 -8.47 5.67
N LEU A 209 7.69 -9.08 6.61
CA LEU A 209 7.18 -10.21 7.39
C LEU A 209 6.10 -9.78 8.37
N PHE A 210 6.24 -8.60 8.97
CA PHE A 210 5.20 -8.00 9.80
C PHE A 210 3.89 -7.79 9.01
N ASP A 211 3.96 -7.30 7.77
CA ASP A 211 2.79 -7.17 6.89
C ASP A 211 2.11 -8.52 6.61
N VAL A 212 2.89 -9.59 6.39
CA VAL A 212 2.35 -10.95 6.20
C VAL A 212 1.67 -11.45 7.48
N PHE A 213 2.30 -11.26 8.63
CA PHE A 213 1.72 -11.59 9.93
C PHE A 213 0.41 -10.83 10.17
N ALA A 214 0.37 -9.53 9.88
CA ALA A 214 -0.81 -8.71 10.13
C ALA A 214 -2.03 -9.16 9.31
N ARG A 215 -1.82 -9.57 8.06
CA ARG A 215 -2.86 -10.15 7.20
C ARG A 215 -3.39 -11.47 7.75
N ASN A 216 -2.52 -12.32 8.30
CA ASN A 216 -2.93 -13.57 8.94
C ASN A 216 -3.67 -13.33 10.27
N LYS A 217 -3.26 -12.32 11.05
CA LYS A 217 -3.85 -12.00 12.35
C LYS A 217 -5.18 -11.27 12.24
N ARG A 218 -5.35 -10.42 11.22
CA ARG A 218 -6.54 -9.58 11.00
C ARG A 218 -7.16 -9.80 9.60
N PRO A 219 -7.52 -11.04 9.23
CA PRO A 219 -8.18 -11.30 7.95
C PRO A 219 -9.56 -10.64 7.87
N ASP A 220 -10.17 -10.36 9.03
CA ASP A 220 -11.43 -9.62 9.17
C ASP A 220 -11.35 -8.17 8.64
N LEU A 221 -10.14 -7.64 8.47
CA LEU A 221 -9.89 -6.30 7.96
C LEU A 221 -9.49 -6.27 6.48
N GLU A 222 -9.33 -7.42 5.84
CA GLU A 222 -8.88 -7.48 4.45
C GLU A 222 -9.89 -6.81 3.49
N GLY A 223 -9.38 -5.92 2.62
CA GLY A 223 -10.21 -5.16 1.68
C GLY A 223 -11.05 -4.04 2.31
N LYS A 224 -10.90 -3.74 3.61
CA LYS A 224 -11.49 -2.55 4.22
C LYS A 224 -10.63 -1.31 3.93
N ASP A 225 -11.29 -0.19 3.66
CA ASP A 225 -10.61 1.09 3.47
C ASP A 225 -10.08 1.64 4.79
N LEU A 226 -8.99 2.40 4.69
CA LEU A 226 -8.33 3.05 5.82
C LEU A 226 -9.22 4.13 6.48
N ASP A 227 -10.22 4.62 5.74
CA ASP A 227 -11.06 5.78 6.07
C ASP A 227 -12.43 5.44 6.68
N SER A 228 -12.63 4.23 7.22
CA SER A 228 -13.94 3.81 7.75
C SER A 228 -14.37 4.49 9.07
N ARG A 229 -13.94 5.73 9.33
CA ARG A 229 -14.60 6.69 10.21
C ARG A 229 -14.76 8.06 9.54
N SER A 230 -15.34 8.09 8.35
CA SER A 230 -16.14 9.26 7.96
C SER A 230 -17.49 9.16 8.68
N PRO A 231 -17.90 10.14 9.52
CA PRO A 231 -19.32 10.26 9.84
C PRO A 231 -20.06 10.40 8.50
N GLN A 232 -21.21 9.75 8.39
CA GLN A 232 -22.13 9.96 7.28
C GLN A 232 -22.50 11.46 7.22
N VAL A 233 -21.76 12.24 6.44
CA VAL A 233 -22.15 13.60 6.09
C VAL A 233 -23.26 13.46 5.05
N GLY A 234 -24.49 13.73 5.50
CA GLY A 234 -25.57 14.17 4.62
C GLY A 234 -26.38 13.07 3.91
N ARG A 235 -27.09 12.22 4.66
CA ARG A 235 -28.46 11.89 4.22
C ARG A 235 -29.33 13.11 4.47
N SER A 236 -29.21 14.11 3.59
CA SER A 236 -30.25 15.11 3.39
C SER A 236 -31.49 14.34 2.95
N ARG A 237 -32.40 14.07 3.89
CA ARG A 237 -33.77 13.70 3.56
C ARG A 237 -34.28 14.79 2.62
N GLY A 238 -34.47 14.43 1.35
CA GLY A 238 -35.20 15.26 0.41
C GLY A 238 -36.54 15.61 1.06
N ARG A 239 -36.69 16.88 1.43
CA ARG A 239 -38.00 17.44 1.70
C ARG A 239 -38.75 17.36 0.39
N ALA A 240 -39.75 16.49 0.37
CA ALA A 240 -40.78 16.50 -0.65
C ALA A 240 -41.34 17.92 -0.74
N HIS A 241 -41.20 18.55 -1.90
CA HIS A 241 -42.09 19.62 -2.30
C HIS A 241 -43.47 19.00 -2.47
N ALA A 242 -44.30 19.12 -1.44
CA ALA A 242 -45.74 19.03 -1.62
C ALA A 242 -46.18 20.32 -2.31
N LEU A 243 -46.53 20.23 -3.59
CA LEU A 243 -47.44 21.19 -4.21
C LEU A 243 -48.76 21.14 -3.44
N ILE A 244 -49.18 22.28 -2.92
CA ILE A 244 -50.55 22.51 -2.47
C ILE A 244 -51.25 23.17 -3.65
N CYS A 245 -52.28 22.49 -4.17
CA CYS A 245 -53.38 23.11 -4.92
C CYS A 245 -54.34 23.78 -3.94
#